data_AF-J4UD98-F1
#
_entry.id   AF-J4UD98-F1
#
_cell.length_a   1.000
_cell.length_b   1.000
_cell.length_c   1.000
_cell.angle_alpha   90.00
_cell.angle_beta   90.00
_cell.angle_gamma   90.00
#
_symmetry.space_group_name_H-M   'P 1'
#
loop_
_entity.id
_entity.type
_entity.pdbx_description
1 polymer ?
#
loop_
_entity_poly.entity_id
_entity_poly.type
_entity_poly.pdbx_seq_one_letter_code
_entity_poly.pdbx_strand_id
1 'polypeptide(L)'
;MSTPQHHIALPWVPTLPNAAHSARTHAWQYQFRGLPSTVLNETVVPTPMLPPPLPLAQAVGINEPWLLISVEYAGLNPGSIFQMTLVPPAMRQREAVPEMEFAGEVLDAWSPDANAAKAAKGAAGAEWMKKAPDAPPSPRPYPPSTAAEAKAAAMAARVNPAQADAEPLESIEPIDLSEAVNPPQRERAGSKSSSSSSSSSSSDEEGKDKSDQPDKKKDKKNKKGKAKHADKTDTASEWKRGDRVAGMLPADFCLPTGVGALQAIIAVPAKYCVRVPAHVDLKSASCVMLAGMTADAMLRQSGILDFDPAAHPLEPTTTTAAAHKNGTPASGKKTGTAELAQEEGGGGEETQPLLAESNLMNLVGEGNGSATRPVRVLLNAASGGIGHLLLQLLKTLGKPVHVTAITSAKNFDLVRNLGADEMVDYTIYPALASHLGDACAPFDFAFDCLGVQALYTGCGKYLAPHGVYESVGVRPPSFWVLDFVRAVIKMKANEYLPQSTWLGGTGRVYKGVSMMKPSRQDRQTVMDYLASGRIRVVVDSTWEWEHARAAYEHLGQGHAAGKVVVKVDPKAY
;
A
#
# COMPACT_ATOMS: atom_id res chain seq x y z
N MET A 1 -14.64 -19.83 -51.33
CA MET A 1 -15.62 -19.29 -50.36
C MET A 1 -15.73 -20.28 -49.23
N SER A 2 -14.95 -20.09 -48.16
CA SER A 2 -14.93 -20.96 -46.98
C SER A 2 -15.48 -20.17 -45.79
N THR A 3 -16.54 -20.70 -45.21
CA THR A 3 -17.19 -20.26 -43.97
C THR A 3 -16.19 -20.27 -42.80
N PRO A 4 -16.06 -19.20 -42.01
CA PRO A 4 -15.36 -19.26 -40.73
C PRO A 4 -16.29 -19.85 -39.66
N GLN A 5 -15.80 -20.84 -38.94
CA GLN A 5 -16.44 -21.39 -37.74
C GLN A 5 -16.59 -20.29 -36.69
N HIS A 6 -17.82 -20.01 -36.28
CA HIS A 6 -18.11 -19.21 -35.11
C HIS A 6 -17.61 -19.94 -33.86
N HIS A 7 -16.65 -19.35 -33.16
CA HIS A 7 -16.37 -19.72 -31.77
C HIS A 7 -17.61 -19.39 -30.94
N ILE A 8 -18.29 -20.43 -30.46
CA ILE A 8 -19.36 -20.32 -29.47
C ILE A 8 -18.69 -19.95 -28.14
N ALA A 9 -18.74 -18.66 -27.79
CA ALA A 9 -18.50 -18.23 -26.42
C ALA A 9 -19.59 -18.86 -25.55
N LEU A 10 -19.21 -19.72 -24.61
CA LEU A 10 -20.15 -20.20 -23.59
C LEU A 10 -20.67 -18.99 -22.81
N PRO A 11 -21.99 -18.86 -22.59
CA PRO A 11 -22.55 -17.70 -21.92
C PRO A 11 -22.10 -17.66 -20.45
N TRP A 12 -21.79 -16.45 -19.98
CA TRP A 12 -21.76 -16.11 -18.56
C TRP A 12 -23.12 -16.52 -17.96
N VAL A 13 -23.14 -17.60 -17.19
CA VAL A 13 -24.32 -18.03 -16.44
C VAL A 13 -24.07 -17.68 -14.98
N PRO A 14 -24.69 -16.63 -14.43
CA PRO A 14 -24.71 -16.44 -13.00
C PRO A 14 -25.55 -17.58 -12.43
N THR A 15 -24.92 -18.57 -11.80
CA THR A 15 -25.63 -19.44 -10.88
C THR A 15 -26.05 -18.55 -9.71
N LEU A 16 -27.25 -17.97 -9.76
CA LEU A 16 -27.85 -17.31 -8.62
C LEU A 16 -28.02 -18.37 -7.52
N PRO A 17 -27.31 -18.30 -6.39
CA PRO A 17 -27.76 -19.00 -5.21
C PRO A 17 -29.03 -18.28 -4.80
N ASN A 18 -30.15 -18.99 -4.79
CA ASN A 18 -31.49 -18.51 -4.45
C ASN A 18 -31.63 -18.14 -2.95
N ALA A 19 -30.55 -17.65 -2.31
CA ALA A 19 -30.47 -17.31 -0.89
C ALA A 19 -29.56 -16.09 -0.57
N ALA A 20 -28.92 -15.44 -1.56
CA ALA A 20 -27.89 -14.41 -1.30
C ALA A 20 -28.39 -12.95 -1.22
N HIS A 21 -29.70 -12.68 -1.27
CA HIS A 21 -30.25 -11.31 -1.26
C HIS A 21 -30.29 -10.63 0.13
N SER A 22 -29.66 -11.20 1.17
CA SER A 22 -29.77 -10.68 2.55
C SER A 22 -28.46 -10.35 3.27
N ALA A 23 -27.29 -10.71 2.75
CA ALA A 23 -26.03 -10.43 3.45
C ALA A 23 -25.57 -8.99 3.19
N ARG A 24 -25.43 -8.18 4.25
CA ARG A 24 -24.93 -6.81 4.19
C ARG A 24 -23.66 -6.68 5.02
N THR A 25 -22.76 -5.78 4.62
CA THR A 25 -21.49 -5.54 5.28
C THR A 25 -21.26 -4.03 5.43
N HIS A 26 -20.42 -3.60 6.36
CA HIS A 26 -20.14 -2.19 6.55
C HIS A 26 -19.00 -1.69 5.64
N ALA A 27 -19.14 -0.44 5.20
CA ALA A 27 -18.15 0.28 4.44
C ALA A 27 -18.15 1.76 4.82
N TRP A 28 -17.00 2.42 4.71
CA TRP A 28 -16.97 3.88 4.66
C TRP A 28 -17.09 4.33 3.20
N GLN A 29 -18.10 5.14 2.89
CA GLN A 29 -18.40 5.59 1.55
C GLN A 29 -18.41 7.11 1.44
N TYR A 30 -18.12 7.60 0.23
CA TYR A 30 -18.31 8.98 -0.14
C TYR A 30 -19.01 9.08 -1.50
N GLN A 31 -19.83 10.11 -1.64
CA GLN A 31 -20.56 10.37 -2.88
C GLN A 31 -20.10 11.66 -3.56
N PHE A 32 -19.92 12.71 -2.76
CA PHE A 32 -19.57 14.04 -3.23
C PHE A 32 -18.07 14.31 -3.07
N ARG A 33 -17.60 15.37 -3.72
CA ARG A 33 -16.23 15.84 -3.48
C ARG A 33 -16.14 16.63 -2.19
N GLY A 34 -15.08 16.40 -1.42
CA GLY A 34 -14.83 17.15 -0.20
C GLY A 34 -13.74 16.51 0.64
N LEU A 35 -13.43 17.14 1.77
CA LEU A 35 -12.50 16.58 2.74
C LEU A 35 -13.11 15.33 3.38
N PRO A 36 -12.30 14.32 3.76
CA PRO A 36 -12.82 13.09 4.35
C PRO A 36 -13.75 13.33 5.55
N SER A 37 -13.45 14.34 6.36
CA SER A 37 -14.27 14.74 7.51
C SER A 37 -15.72 15.11 7.17
N THR A 38 -15.97 15.60 5.94
CA THR A 38 -17.28 16.10 5.51
C THR A 38 -18.03 15.15 4.58
N VAL A 39 -17.33 14.32 3.80
CA VAL A 39 -17.98 13.47 2.78
C VAL A 39 -17.98 11.99 3.10
N LEU A 40 -17.11 11.54 4.01
CA LEU A 40 -16.96 10.13 4.33
C LEU A 40 -17.95 9.72 5.42
N ASN A 41 -18.79 8.73 5.13
CA ASN A 41 -19.82 8.24 6.04
C ASN A 41 -19.78 6.73 6.11
N GLU A 42 -19.99 6.18 7.29
CA GLU A 42 -20.19 4.75 7.46
C GLU A 42 -21.58 4.37 6.93
N THR A 43 -21.63 3.34 6.10
CA THR A 43 -22.84 2.83 5.47
C THR A 43 -22.85 1.30 5.48
N VAL A 44 -24.05 0.74 5.33
CA VAL A 44 -24.25 -0.71 5.19
C VAL A 44 -24.55 -1.01 3.72
N VAL A 45 -23.68 -1.79 3.09
CA VAL A 45 -23.70 -2.10 1.66
C VAL A 45 -24.01 -3.58 1.42
N PRO A 46 -24.51 -3.98 0.24
CA PRO A 46 -24.63 -5.38 -0.12
C PRO A 46 -23.25 -6.06 -0.06
N THR A 47 -23.18 -7.26 0.51
CA THR A 47 -21.93 -8.04 0.53
C THR A 47 -21.52 -8.36 -0.89
N PRO A 48 -20.25 -8.10 -1.29
CA PRO A 48 -19.77 -8.46 -2.62
C PRO A 48 -19.92 -9.97 -2.89
N MET A 49 -20.29 -10.34 -4.11
CA MET A 49 -20.49 -11.72 -4.52
C MET A 49 -19.43 -12.19 -5.51
N LEU A 50 -19.18 -13.50 -5.52
CA LEU A 50 -18.44 -14.18 -6.56
C LEU A 50 -19.39 -15.10 -7.38
N PRO A 51 -19.27 -15.15 -8.73
CA PRO A 51 -18.47 -14.24 -9.56
C PRO A 51 -18.92 -12.77 -9.40
N PRO A 52 -18.02 -11.80 -9.63
CA PRO A 52 -18.40 -10.39 -9.61
C PRO A 52 -19.49 -10.12 -10.67
N PRO A 53 -20.43 -9.19 -10.38
CA PRO A 53 -21.46 -8.82 -11.34
C PRO A 53 -20.87 -8.15 -12.59
N LEU A 54 -21.55 -8.27 -13.73
CA LEU A 54 -21.25 -7.51 -14.95
C LEU A 54 -21.90 -6.12 -14.80
N PRO A 55 -21.18 -5.12 -14.26
CA PRO A 55 -20.12 -4.43 -15.02
C PRO A 55 -18.70 -4.60 -14.47
N LEU A 56 -18.56 -5.04 -13.21
CA LEU A 56 -17.29 -5.14 -12.49
C LEU A 56 -16.35 -6.18 -13.13
N ALA A 57 -16.87 -7.34 -13.52
CA ALA A 57 -16.07 -8.36 -14.20
C ALA A 57 -15.57 -7.89 -15.58
N GLN A 58 -16.37 -7.08 -16.28
CA GLN A 58 -16.05 -6.59 -17.62
C GLN A 58 -14.96 -5.51 -17.59
N ALA A 59 -14.91 -4.70 -16.53
CA ALA A 59 -13.90 -3.65 -16.35
C ALA A 59 -12.46 -4.18 -16.22
N VAL A 60 -12.29 -5.43 -15.78
CA VAL A 60 -10.97 -6.04 -15.53
C VAL A 60 -10.64 -7.15 -16.52
N GLY A 61 -11.66 -7.84 -17.04
CA GLY A 61 -11.53 -9.02 -17.86
C GLY A 61 -12.34 -10.17 -17.27
N ILE A 62 -13.29 -10.70 -18.05
CA ILE A 62 -14.26 -11.72 -17.61
C ILE A 62 -13.56 -13.03 -17.19
N ASN A 63 -12.33 -13.24 -17.66
CA ASN A 63 -11.55 -14.45 -17.38
C ASN A 63 -10.54 -14.31 -16.23
N GLU A 64 -10.55 -13.19 -15.50
CA GLU A 64 -9.66 -12.98 -14.37
C GLU A 64 -10.13 -13.78 -13.14
N PRO A 65 -9.25 -14.42 -12.34
CA PRO A 65 -9.61 -14.98 -11.04
C PRO A 65 -9.90 -13.86 -10.02
N TRP A 66 -10.88 -14.08 -9.13
CA TRP A 66 -11.31 -13.12 -8.11
C TRP A 66 -11.25 -13.73 -6.72
N LEU A 67 -10.95 -12.87 -5.74
CA LEU A 67 -10.93 -13.20 -4.33
C LEU A 67 -12.01 -12.40 -3.62
N LEU A 68 -12.74 -13.05 -2.74
CA LEU A 68 -13.56 -12.43 -1.71
C LEU A 68 -12.73 -12.42 -0.44
N ILE A 69 -12.51 -11.25 0.14
CA ILE A 69 -11.55 -11.02 1.22
C ILE A 69 -12.26 -10.32 2.36
N SER A 70 -12.06 -10.83 3.57
CA SER A 70 -12.35 -10.14 4.81
C SER A 70 -11.18 -9.21 5.11
N VAL A 71 -11.41 -7.91 5.15
CA VAL A 71 -10.37 -6.92 5.40
C VAL A 71 -10.19 -6.76 6.91
N GLU A 72 -8.95 -6.84 7.38
CA GLU A 72 -8.61 -6.62 8.79
C GLU A 72 -7.95 -5.26 9.02
N TYR A 73 -7.15 -4.80 8.06
CA TYR A 73 -6.46 -3.52 8.14
C TYR A 73 -6.45 -2.82 6.78
N ALA A 74 -6.67 -1.51 6.79
CA ALA A 74 -6.49 -0.62 5.65
C ALA A 74 -5.43 0.43 5.98
N GLY A 75 -4.38 0.51 5.17
CA GLY A 75 -3.37 1.56 5.29
C GLY A 75 -3.87 2.84 4.64
N LEU A 76 -3.84 3.98 5.33
CA LEU A 76 -4.33 5.24 4.78
C LEU A 76 -3.30 5.94 3.90
N ASN A 77 -3.78 6.60 2.85
CA ASN A 77 -2.94 7.25 1.85
C ASN A 77 -3.40 8.67 1.50
N PRO A 78 -2.48 9.65 1.38
CA PRO A 78 -2.83 11.00 0.89
C PRO A 78 -3.51 10.96 -0.49
N GLY A 79 -3.19 9.96 -1.31
CA GLY A 79 -3.86 9.66 -2.57
C GLY A 79 -5.38 9.54 -2.45
N SER A 80 -5.89 8.95 -1.39
CA SER A 80 -7.34 8.82 -1.16
C SER A 80 -7.99 10.14 -0.76
N ILE A 81 -7.27 11.03 -0.05
CA ILE A 81 -7.72 12.41 0.17
C ILE A 81 -7.87 13.12 -1.18
N PHE A 82 -6.87 13.01 -2.07
CA PHE A 82 -6.96 13.57 -3.42
C PHE A 82 -8.12 12.99 -4.24
N GLN A 83 -8.37 11.67 -4.14
CA GLN A 83 -9.50 11.03 -4.83
C GLN A 83 -10.85 11.58 -4.35
N MET A 84 -11.01 11.78 -3.03
CA MET A 84 -12.23 12.34 -2.45
C MET A 84 -12.39 13.83 -2.76
N THR A 85 -11.32 14.62 -2.78
CA THR A 85 -11.43 16.08 -2.98
C THR A 85 -11.45 16.51 -4.44
N LEU A 86 -10.69 15.82 -5.32
CA LEU A 86 -10.42 16.30 -6.68
C LEU A 86 -11.24 15.61 -7.76
N VAL A 87 -11.39 14.29 -7.68
CA VAL A 87 -11.93 13.48 -8.78
C VAL A 87 -13.45 13.66 -8.87
N PRO A 88 -13.98 14.28 -9.95
CA PRO A 88 -15.41 14.56 -10.07
C PRO A 88 -16.20 13.26 -10.28
N PRO A 89 -17.50 13.22 -9.89
CA PRO A 89 -18.36 12.06 -10.11
C PRO A 89 -18.49 11.61 -11.58
N ALA A 90 -18.18 12.48 -12.55
CA ALA A 90 -18.16 12.10 -13.96
C ALA A 90 -16.96 11.20 -14.35
N MET A 91 -15.94 11.09 -13.50
CA MET A 91 -14.69 10.35 -13.75
C MET A 91 -14.49 9.16 -12.80
N ARG A 92 -15.49 8.85 -11.96
CA ARG A 92 -15.48 7.74 -11.01
C ARG A 92 -16.90 7.25 -10.76
N GLN A 93 -17.06 6.08 -10.13
CA GLN A 93 -18.36 5.73 -9.57
C GLN A 93 -18.79 6.75 -8.55
N ARG A 94 -20.09 7.11 -8.60
CA ARG A 94 -20.66 8.11 -7.72
C ARG A 94 -20.55 7.66 -6.27
N GLU A 95 -21.01 6.46 -5.96
CA GLU A 95 -20.80 5.81 -4.67
C GLU A 95 -19.46 5.07 -4.71
N ALA A 96 -18.54 5.48 -3.84
CA ALA A 96 -17.20 4.91 -3.80
C ALA A 96 -16.75 4.69 -2.35
N VAL A 97 -16.00 3.61 -2.16
CA VAL A 97 -15.24 3.32 -0.94
C VAL A 97 -13.79 3.79 -1.17
N PRO A 98 -13.17 4.52 -0.23
CA PRO A 98 -11.79 4.97 -0.39
C PRO A 98 -10.79 3.85 -0.04
N GLU A 99 -9.52 4.22 -0.06
CA GLU A 99 -8.34 3.39 0.15
C GLU A 99 -8.00 2.38 -0.93
N MET A 100 -6.69 2.25 -1.13
CA MET A 100 -6.08 1.47 -2.20
C MET A 100 -5.25 0.31 -1.67
N GLU A 101 -5.00 0.20 -0.37
CA GLU A 101 -4.19 -0.88 0.20
C GLU A 101 -4.85 -1.49 1.43
N PHE A 102 -4.71 -2.81 1.56
CA PHE A 102 -5.34 -3.57 2.62
C PHE A 102 -4.56 -4.86 2.92
N ALA A 103 -4.87 -5.46 4.07
CA ALA A 103 -4.55 -6.84 4.37
C ALA A 103 -5.69 -7.51 5.15
N GLY A 104 -5.80 -8.83 5.02
CA GLY A 104 -6.84 -9.63 5.65
C GLY A 104 -6.79 -11.10 5.24
N GLU A 105 -7.96 -11.74 5.19
CA GLU A 105 -8.11 -13.17 4.95
C GLU A 105 -9.01 -13.46 3.74
N VAL A 106 -8.62 -14.42 2.90
CA VAL A 106 -9.47 -14.93 1.82
C VAL A 106 -10.67 -15.69 2.39
N LEU A 107 -11.87 -15.23 2.08
CA LEU A 107 -13.14 -15.89 2.42
C LEU A 107 -13.56 -16.91 1.37
N ASP A 108 -13.38 -16.56 0.10
CA ASP A 108 -13.69 -17.41 -1.06
C ASP A 108 -12.86 -16.97 -2.28
N ALA A 109 -12.70 -17.88 -3.26
CA ALA A 109 -12.00 -17.62 -4.50
C ALA A 109 -12.79 -18.18 -5.69
N TRP A 110 -12.95 -17.36 -6.72
CA TRP A 110 -13.65 -17.71 -7.94
C TRP A 110 -12.72 -17.62 -9.14
N SER A 111 -12.94 -18.52 -10.08
CA SER A 111 -12.25 -18.46 -11.34
C SER A 111 -12.96 -19.14 -12.50
N PRO A 112 -12.72 -18.69 -13.75
CA PRO A 112 -13.40 -19.24 -14.91
C PRO A 112 -13.05 -20.70 -15.14
N ASP A 113 -11.76 -21.06 -15.11
CA ASP A 113 -11.29 -22.40 -15.46
C ASP A 113 -11.63 -23.45 -14.40
N ALA A 114 -11.44 -23.12 -13.12
CA ALA A 114 -11.75 -24.08 -12.04
C ALA A 114 -13.25 -24.30 -11.91
N ASN A 115 -14.07 -23.27 -12.18
CA ASN A 115 -15.52 -23.40 -12.12
C ASN A 115 -16.10 -24.04 -13.39
N ALA A 116 -15.51 -23.85 -14.57
CA ALA A 116 -15.83 -24.64 -15.76
C ALA A 116 -15.53 -26.13 -15.52
N ALA A 117 -14.40 -26.45 -14.89
CA ALA A 117 -14.05 -27.83 -14.53
C ALA A 117 -14.99 -28.41 -13.45
N LYS A 118 -15.39 -27.63 -12.43
CA LYS A 118 -16.40 -28.03 -11.43
C LYS A 118 -17.76 -28.25 -12.06
N ALA A 119 -18.20 -27.38 -12.97
CA ALA A 119 -19.47 -27.52 -13.70
C ALA A 119 -19.46 -28.77 -14.60
N ALA A 120 -18.36 -29.04 -15.30
CA ALA A 120 -18.20 -30.25 -16.11
C ALA A 120 -18.22 -31.53 -15.24
N LYS A 121 -17.55 -31.53 -14.08
CA LYS A 121 -17.61 -32.64 -13.11
C LYS A 121 -18.99 -32.82 -12.48
N GLY A 122 -19.69 -31.73 -12.17
CA GLY A 122 -21.06 -31.76 -11.66
C GLY A 122 -22.06 -32.27 -12.70
N ALA A 123 -21.87 -31.91 -13.97
CA ALA A 123 -22.67 -32.44 -15.08
C ALA A 123 -22.42 -33.94 -15.32
N ALA A 124 -21.17 -34.40 -15.27
CA ALA A 124 -20.82 -35.83 -15.31
C ALA A 124 -21.36 -36.59 -14.09
N GLY A 125 -21.33 -35.96 -12.91
CA GLY A 125 -21.93 -36.46 -11.67
C GLY A 125 -23.46 -36.41 -11.64
N ALA A 126 -24.11 -35.75 -12.59
CA ALA A 126 -25.57 -35.80 -12.78
C ALA A 126 -25.98 -36.79 -13.89
N GLU A 127 -25.01 -37.31 -14.65
CA GLU A 127 -25.24 -38.22 -15.78
C GLU A 127 -25.64 -39.64 -15.32
N TRP A 128 -25.25 -40.07 -14.12
CA TRP A 128 -25.73 -41.32 -13.53
C TRP A 128 -27.21 -41.26 -13.10
N MET A 129 -27.74 -40.06 -12.80
CA MET A 129 -29.19 -39.87 -12.53
C MET A 129 -30.04 -40.00 -13.81
N LYS A 130 -29.44 -39.99 -15.01
CA LYS A 130 -30.14 -40.24 -16.28
C LYS A 130 -30.27 -41.71 -16.65
N LYS A 131 -29.79 -42.63 -15.80
CA LYS A 131 -30.01 -44.08 -15.93
C LYS A 131 -30.83 -44.62 -14.74
N ALA A 132 -32.08 -44.20 -14.65
CA ALA A 132 -33.09 -44.95 -13.91
C ALA A 132 -33.92 -45.78 -14.91
N PRO A 133 -34.24 -47.05 -14.62
CA PRO A 133 -35.10 -47.86 -15.49
C PRO A 133 -36.55 -47.35 -15.44
N ASP A 134 -37.29 -47.68 -16.50
CA ASP A 134 -38.57 -47.13 -16.96
C ASP A 134 -39.60 -46.71 -15.89
N ALA A 135 -40.23 -45.56 -16.13
CA ALA A 135 -41.33 -45.01 -15.33
C ALA A 135 -42.63 -45.86 -15.49
N PRO A 136 -43.42 -46.05 -14.41
CA PRO A 136 -44.77 -46.63 -14.52
C PRO A 136 -45.75 -45.63 -15.17
N PRO A 137 -46.87 -46.09 -15.74
CA PRO A 137 -47.75 -45.27 -16.58
C PRO A 137 -48.47 -44.16 -15.79
N SER A 138 -48.77 -43.07 -16.50
CA SER A 138 -49.29 -41.80 -16.00
C SER A 138 -50.65 -41.90 -15.28
N PRO A 139 -50.90 -41.08 -14.24
CA PRO A 139 -52.24 -40.92 -13.70
C PRO A 139 -53.12 -40.03 -14.60
N ARG A 140 -54.41 -40.36 -14.66
CA ARG A 140 -55.47 -39.62 -15.36
C ARG A 140 -55.66 -38.19 -14.82
N PRO A 141 -56.20 -37.26 -15.63
CA PRO A 141 -56.38 -35.86 -15.23
C PRO A 141 -57.54 -35.71 -14.24
N TYR A 142 -57.31 -34.97 -13.16
CA TYR A 142 -58.37 -34.51 -12.23
C TYR A 142 -58.95 -33.16 -12.69
N PRO A 143 -60.25 -32.89 -12.41
CA PRO A 143 -60.95 -31.67 -12.82
C PRO A 143 -60.66 -30.47 -11.88
N PRO A 144 -60.99 -29.22 -12.28
CA PRO A 144 -60.60 -28.02 -11.55
C PRO A 144 -61.52 -27.69 -10.37
N SER A 145 -60.92 -27.23 -9.27
CA SER A 145 -61.57 -26.58 -8.11
C SER A 145 -60.58 -25.52 -7.62
N THR A 146 -60.88 -24.24 -7.38
CA THR A 146 -62.10 -23.53 -6.99
C THR A 146 -61.96 -22.04 -7.31
N ALA A 147 -63.09 -21.32 -7.35
CA ALA A 147 -63.28 -19.91 -7.71
C ALA A 147 -62.70 -18.86 -6.71
N ALA A 148 -61.43 -18.98 -6.31
CA ALA A 148 -60.78 -18.00 -5.42
C ALA A 148 -59.73 -17.11 -6.11
N GLU A 149 -59.24 -17.47 -7.29
CA GLU A 149 -58.15 -16.74 -7.95
C GLU A 149 -58.62 -15.69 -8.98
N ALA A 150 -59.92 -15.66 -9.31
CA ALA A 150 -60.48 -14.68 -10.25
C ALA A 150 -60.84 -13.32 -9.61
N LYS A 151 -60.75 -13.18 -8.27
CA LYS A 151 -61.17 -11.96 -7.56
C LYS A 151 -60.03 -11.04 -7.12
N ALA A 152 -58.77 -11.50 -7.14
CA ALA A 152 -57.60 -10.69 -6.79
C ALA A 152 -57.06 -9.87 -7.98
N ALA A 153 -57.32 -10.30 -9.23
CA ALA A 153 -56.85 -9.63 -10.43
C ALA A 153 -57.72 -8.43 -10.89
N ALA A 154 -58.89 -8.21 -10.28
CA ALA A 154 -59.84 -7.16 -10.67
C ALA A 154 -59.81 -5.90 -9.78
N MET A 155 -58.91 -5.82 -8.79
CA MET A 155 -58.85 -4.70 -7.82
C MET A 155 -57.58 -3.84 -7.93
N ALA A 156 -56.75 -4.04 -8.96
CA ALA A 156 -55.49 -3.31 -9.18
C ALA A 156 -55.51 -2.37 -10.40
N ALA A 157 -56.69 -1.96 -10.87
CA ALA A 157 -56.82 -1.05 -12.00
C ALA A 157 -57.90 0.00 -11.72
N ARG A 158 -57.54 1.05 -10.98
CA ARG A 158 -58.18 2.39 -10.95
C ARG A 158 -57.47 3.26 -9.91
N VAL A 159 -56.58 4.16 -10.33
CA VAL A 159 -56.55 5.61 -10.00
C VAL A 159 -55.58 6.27 -10.99
N ASN A 160 -56.07 7.29 -11.70
CA ASN A 160 -55.34 8.15 -12.64
C ASN A 160 -54.81 9.41 -11.90
N PRO A 161 -53.75 10.10 -12.37
CA PRO A 161 -53.09 11.19 -11.66
C PRO A 161 -53.67 12.56 -12.04
N ALA A 162 -53.98 13.38 -11.04
CA ALA A 162 -53.98 14.85 -11.12
C ALA A 162 -54.49 15.41 -9.78
N GLN A 163 -53.63 16.07 -9.01
CA GLN A 163 -53.86 17.43 -8.47
C GLN A 163 -52.74 17.80 -7.49
N ALA A 164 -52.29 19.04 -7.64
CA ALA A 164 -51.32 19.73 -6.82
C ALA A 164 -51.89 20.03 -5.43
N ASP A 165 -51.03 20.16 -4.42
CA ASP A 165 -50.86 21.42 -3.70
C ASP A 165 -49.60 21.39 -2.84
N ALA A 166 -48.93 22.54 -2.80
CA ALA A 166 -47.72 22.82 -2.07
C ALA A 166 -48.05 23.37 -0.67
N GLU A 167 -47.28 22.96 0.34
CA GLU A 167 -47.26 23.59 1.66
C GLU A 167 -45.79 23.73 2.12
N PRO A 168 -45.43 24.79 2.89
CA PRO A 168 -44.08 25.32 2.95
C PRO A 168 -43.21 24.81 4.10
N LEU A 169 -41.90 25.01 3.93
CA LEU A 169 -40.82 24.75 4.88
C LEU A 169 -40.96 25.59 6.16
N GLU A 170 -41.03 24.92 7.31
CA GLU A 170 -40.76 25.54 8.61
C GLU A 170 -39.25 25.55 8.90
N SER A 171 -38.78 26.75 9.29
CA SER A 171 -37.43 27.08 9.71
C SER A 171 -37.08 26.46 11.05
N ILE A 172 -36.00 25.66 11.11
CA ILE A 172 -35.39 25.20 12.35
C ILE A 172 -34.23 26.14 12.70
N GLU A 173 -34.29 26.75 13.88
CA GLU A 173 -33.24 27.63 14.44
C GLU A 173 -31.94 26.86 14.77
N PRO A 174 -30.77 27.51 14.74
CA PRO A 174 -29.48 26.86 14.98
C PRO A 174 -29.28 26.49 16.45
N ILE A 175 -28.85 25.24 16.68
CA ILE A 175 -28.43 24.71 17.99
C ILE A 175 -27.05 25.28 18.35
N ASP A 176 -26.96 25.89 19.53
CA ASP A 176 -25.74 26.35 20.18
C ASP A 176 -24.83 25.15 20.56
N LEU A 177 -23.58 25.18 20.10
CA LEU A 177 -22.57 24.14 20.32
C LEU A 177 -21.49 24.59 21.31
N SER A 178 -21.91 25.23 22.41
CA SER A 178 -21.03 25.53 23.54
C SER A 178 -21.43 24.73 24.77
N GLU A 179 -21.07 23.44 24.82
CA GLU A 179 -20.59 22.74 26.02
C GLU A 179 -20.45 21.21 25.82
N ALA A 180 -19.45 20.66 26.49
CA ALA A 180 -19.15 19.24 26.77
C ALA A 180 -18.31 18.46 25.72
N VAL A 181 -17.30 17.64 26.08
CA VAL A 181 -16.63 17.31 27.37
C VAL A 181 -15.32 16.57 27.00
N ASN A 182 -14.29 16.70 27.85
CA ASN A 182 -12.98 16.00 27.76
C ASN A 182 -13.06 14.47 27.55
N PRO A 183 -12.11 13.84 26.84
CA PRO A 183 -12.04 12.38 26.71
C PRO A 183 -11.56 11.70 28.02
N PRO A 184 -12.12 10.53 28.41
CA PRO A 184 -11.71 9.84 29.61
C PRO A 184 -10.40 9.06 29.44
N GLN A 185 -9.67 9.00 30.56
CA GLN A 185 -8.38 8.34 30.74
C GLN A 185 -8.49 6.81 30.63
N ARG A 186 -7.39 6.21 30.18
CA ARG A 186 -7.22 4.79 29.83
C ARG A 186 -6.95 3.96 31.09
N GLU A 187 -7.89 3.12 31.51
CA GLU A 187 -7.64 2.12 32.57
C GLU A 187 -6.92 0.87 32.04
N ARG A 188 -5.94 0.42 32.81
CA ARG A 188 -4.99 -0.65 32.48
C ARG A 188 -5.43 -1.91 33.23
N ALA A 189 -6.13 -2.82 32.55
CA ALA A 189 -6.48 -4.12 33.11
C ALA A 189 -5.38 -5.15 32.81
N GLY A 190 -4.77 -5.67 33.88
CA GLY A 190 -3.77 -6.73 33.81
C GLY A 190 -4.38 -8.10 33.52
N SER A 191 -3.70 -8.89 32.70
CA SER A 191 -3.99 -10.31 32.53
C SER A 191 -2.77 -11.14 32.95
N LYS A 192 -3.08 -12.14 33.78
CA LYS A 192 -2.15 -13.09 34.38
C LYS A 192 -1.69 -14.12 33.34
N SER A 193 -0.41 -14.47 33.45
CA SER A 193 0.24 -15.56 32.75
C SER A 193 -0.17 -16.93 33.33
N SER A 194 -0.26 -17.92 32.45
CA SER A 194 -0.10 -19.33 32.80
C SER A 194 0.55 -20.05 31.63
N SER A 195 1.83 -20.36 31.80
CA SER A 195 2.63 -21.20 30.93
C SER A 195 2.36 -22.67 31.24
N SER A 196 2.28 -23.51 30.21
CA SER A 196 2.48 -24.95 30.33
C SER A 196 3.36 -25.42 29.18
N SER A 197 4.61 -25.69 29.54
CA SER A 197 5.62 -26.37 28.73
C SER A 197 5.22 -27.83 28.48
N SER A 198 5.43 -28.32 27.27
CA SER A 198 5.73 -29.74 27.06
C SER A 198 6.83 -29.90 26.02
N SER A 199 7.89 -30.55 26.47
CA SER A 199 9.05 -31.03 25.76
C SER A 199 8.70 -32.23 24.88
N SER A 200 9.30 -32.34 23.70
CA SER A 200 9.72 -33.64 23.19
C SER A 200 10.93 -33.52 22.29
N SER A 201 11.82 -34.46 22.53
CA SER A 201 13.18 -34.65 22.06
C SER A 201 13.25 -35.38 20.72
N SER A 202 14.15 -34.89 19.86
CA SER A 202 15.21 -35.62 19.14
C SER A 202 14.88 -36.92 18.40
N SER A 203 15.30 -36.99 17.14
CA SER A 203 16.04 -38.13 16.57
C SER A 203 16.74 -37.69 15.29
N ASP A 204 18.02 -38.03 15.24
CA ASP A 204 18.98 -37.86 14.15
C ASP A 204 18.61 -38.65 12.89
N GLU A 205 19.08 -38.21 11.72
CA GLU A 205 19.69 -39.11 10.75
C GLU A 205 20.61 -38.35 9.77
N GLU A 206 21.88 -38.74 9.80
CA GLU A 206 22.95 -38.39 8.85
C GLU A 206 22.72 -39.05 7.48
N GLY A 207 23.27 -38.46 6.40
CA GLY A 207 23.45 -39.25 5.17
C GLY A 207 23.88 -38.56 3.87
N LYS A 208 25.17 -38.27 3.78
CA LYS A 208 26.04 -38.44 2.59
C LYS A 208 26.01 -37.42 1.43
N ASP A 209 27.15 -36.71 1.36
CA ASP A 209 27.88 -36.28 0.17
C ASP A 209 27.94 -37.32 -0.97
N LYS A 210 27.92 -36.83 -2.21
CA LYS A 210 28.87 -37.24 -3.26
C LYS A 210 28.90 -36.24 -4.43
N SER A 211 30.12 -35.81 -4.72
CA SER A 211 30.59 -35.15 -5.92
C SER A 211 30.33 -35.99 -7.18
N ASP A 212 30.20 -35.32 -8.33
CA ASP A 212 31.10 -35.51 -9.49
C ASP A 212 30.58 -34.73 -10.72
N GLN A 213 31.39 -33.77 -11.17
CA GLN A 213 31.47 -33.39 -12.59
C GLN A 213 32.49 -34.33 -13.27
N PRO A 214 32.40 -34.56 -14.59
CA PRO A 214 33.28 -33.77 -15.45
C PRO A 214 32.73 -33.41 -16.85
N ASP A 215 33.27 -32.28 -17.32
CA ASP A 215 33.87 -32.04 -18.63
C ASP A 215 33.12 -31.46 -19.84
N LYS A 216 33.85 -30.48 -20.39
CA LYS A 216 33.57 -29.59 -21.50
C LYS A 216 33.79 -30.28 -22.86
N LYS A 217 32.95 -29.92 -23.85
CA LYS A 217 33.45 -29.42 -25.15
C LYS A 217 32.36 -28.75 -26.01
N LYS A 218 32.69 -27.50 -26.36
CA LYS A 218 32.36 -26.67 -27.54
C LYS A 218 31.28 -27.18 -28.50
N ASP A 219 30.30 -26.31 -28.79
CA ASP A 219 30.11 -25.85 -30.17
C ASP A 219 29.42 -24.48 -30.26
N LYS A 220 30.06 -23.58 -31.02
CA LYS A 220 29.53 -22.29 -31.46
C LYS A 220 28.60 -22.53 -32.66
N LYS A 221 27.34 -22.11 -32.59
CA LYS A 221 26.62 -21.48 -33.73
C LYS A 221 25.24 -20.94 -33.32
N ASN A 222 25.15 -19.61 -33.43
CA ASN A 222 24.06 -18.89 -34.09
C ASN A 222 22.61 -19.31 -33.74
N LYS A 223 21.96 -18.58 -32.82
CA LYS A 223 20.49 -18.52 -32.77
C LYS A 223 20.01 -17.13 -32.35
N LYS A 224 19.57 -16.36 -33.36
CA LYS A 224 18.50 -15.37 -33.21
C LYS A 224 17.30 -16.08 -32.58
N GLY A 225 17.02 -15.78 -31.32
CA GLY A 225 15.83 -16.27 -30.60
C GLY A 225 14.98 -15.09 -30.17
N LYS A 226 13.85 -14.89 -30.85
CA LYS A 226 12.75 -14.04 -30.39
C LYS A 226 12.39 -14.43 -28.96
N ALA A 227 12.58 -13.54 -28.00
CA ALA A 227 11.96 -13.66 -26.68
C ALA A 227 10.46 -13.38 -26.82
N LYS A 228 9.70 -14.42 -27.19
CA LYS A 228 8.29 -14.53 -26.81
C LYS A 228 8.27 -15.12 -25.40
N HIS A 229 8.13 -14.29 -24.38
CA HIS A 229 7.50 -14.75 -23.15
C HIS A 229 6.05 -14.32 -23.23
N ALA A 230 5.25 -15.28 -23.69
CA ALA A 230 3.82 -15.24 -23.46
C ALA A 230 3.62 -15.36 -21.95
N ASP A 231 2.94 -14.36 -21.41
CA ASP A 231 2.29 -14.35 -20.11
C ASP A 231 1.58 -15.70 -19.93
N LYS A 232 2.05 -16.53 -19.00
CA LYS A 232 1.32 -17.74 -18.63
C LYS A 232 0.08 -17.28 -17.91
N THR A 233 -1.07 -17.45 -18.55
CA THR A 233 -2.38 -17.30 -17.93
C THR A 233 -2.47 -18.30 -16.79
N ASP A 234 -2.22 -17.84 -15.57
CA ASP A 234 -2.17 -18.64 -14.36
C ASP A 234 -3.57 -19.03 -13.90
N THR A 235 -3.80 -20.33 -13.89
CA THR A 235 -5.04 -20.95 -13.44
C THR A 235 -5.12 -20.87 -11.92
N ALA A 236 -6.09 -20.14 -11.41
CA ALA A 236 -7.31 -20.91 -11.20
C ALA A 236 -7.56 -21.44 -9.77
N SER A 237 -6.45 -21.89 -9.16
CA SER A 237 -6.41 -22.96 -8.15
C SER A 237 -5.47 -22.68 -6.97
N GLU A 238 -4.80 -21.53 -6.96
CA GLU A 238 -3.80 -21.23 -5.94
C GLU A 238 -4.40 -20.81 -4.60
N TRP A 239 -5.52 -20.06 -4.57
CA TRP A 239 -6.05 -19.44 -3.36
C TRP A 239 -7.07 -20.33 -2.63
N LYS A 240 -6.99 -20.34 -1.30
CA LYS A 240 -7.84 -21.11 -0.39
C LYS A 240 -8.42 -20.18 0.67
N ARG A 241 -9.60 -20.53 1.17
CA ARG A 241 -10.15 -19.90 2.36
C ARG A 241 -9.16 -19.99 3.51
N GLY A 242 -8.99 -18.92 4.28
CA GLY A 242 -7.98 -18.85 5.34
C GLY A 242 -6.62 -18.32 4.89
N ASP A 243 -6.39 -18.16 3.57
CA ASP A 243 -5.14 -17.58 3.11
C ASP A 243 -5.03 -16.11 3.52
N ARG A 244 -3.92 -15.77 4.16
CA ARG A 244 -3.56 -14.39 4.52
C ARG A 244 -3.12 -13.64 3.28
N VAL A 245 -3.71 -12.47 3.05
CA VAL A 245 -3.58 -11.73 1.80
C VAL A 245 -3.37 -10.24 2.06
N ALA A 246 -2.55 -9.61 1.22
CA ALA A 246 -2.41 -8.17 1.16
C ALA A 246 -2.49 -7.71 -0.30
N GLY A 247 -3.02 -6.52 -0.53
CA GLY A 247 -3.29 -6.04 -1.88
C GLY A 247 -3.07 -4.55 -2.05
N MET A 248 -2.86 -4.16 -3.31
CA MET A 248 -2.94 -2.77 -3.74
C MET A 248 -3.80 -2.66 -4.99
N LEU A 249 -4.86 -1.88 -4.85
CA LEU A 249 -5.89 -1.59 -5.85
C LEU A 249 -5.47 -0.39 -6.69
N PRO A 250 -5.24 -0.57 -8.00
CA PRO A 250 -4.82 0.53 -8.85
C PRO A 250 -5.98 1.51 -9.08
N ALA A 251 -5.67 2.79 -9.31
CA ALA A 251 -6.68 3.82 -9.52
C ALA A 251 -7.56 3.56 -10.75
N ASP A 252 -7.02 2.94 -11.80
CA ASP A 252 -7.78 2.53 -12.99
C ASP A 252 -8.76 1.37 -12.73
N PHE A 253 -8.66 0.72 -11.57
CA PHE A 253 -9.68 -0.17 -11.03
C PHE A 253 -10.61 0.56 -10.06
N CYS A 254 -10.09 1.26 -9.05
CA CYS A 254 -10.90 1.89 -8.00
C CYS A 254 -11.86 2.95 -8.55
N LEU A 255 -11.39 3.85 -9.42
CA LEU A 255 -12.21 4.96 -9.92
C LEU A 255 -13.44 4.48 -10.70
N PRO A 256 -13.32 3.64 -11.75
CA PRO A 256 -14.49 3.20 -12.51
C PRO A 256 -15.38 2.17 -11.80
N THR A 257 -14.92 1.55 -10.71
CA THR A 257 -15.68 0.52 -9.98
C THR A 257 -16.25 0.99 -8.64
N GLY A 258 -15.70 2.05 -8.05
CA GLY A 258 -16.04 2.50 -6.69
C GLY A 258 -15.51 1.58 -5.59
N VAL A 259 -14.76 0.53 -5.93
CA VAL A 259 -14.22 -0.45 -4.98
C VAL A 259 -12.95 0.10 -4.33
N GLY A 260 -12.94 0.12 -3.00
CA GLY A 260 -11.80 0.52 -2.16
C GLY A 260 -11.68 -0.36 -0.92
N ALA A 261 -10.59 -0.17 -0.17
CA ALA A 261 -10.19 -1.03 0.94
C ALA A 261 -10.88 -0.71 2.29
N LEU A 262 -11.52 0.45 2.44
CA LEU A 262 -12.14 0.84 3.71
C LEU A 262 -13.57 0.26 3.88
N GLN A 263 -13.67 -1.07 3.78
CA GLN A 263 -14.88 -1.88 3.94
C GLN A 263 -14.53 -3.27 4.50
N ALA A 264 -15.46 -3.93 5.18
CA ALA A 264 -15.16 -5.19 5.87
C ALA A 264 -15.04 -6.40 4.94
N ILE A 265 -15.82 -6.46 3.86
CA ILE A 265 -15.67 -7.48 2.82
C ILE A 265 -15.43 -6.80 1.48
N ILE A 266 -14.40 -7.25 0.77
CA ILE A 266 -14.05 -6.74 -0.56
C ILE A 266 -13.92 -7.88 -1.57
N ALA A 267 -14.40 -7.67 -2.80
CA ALA A 267 -14.15 -8.57 -3.93
C ALA A 267 -13.17 -7.92 -4.91
N VAL A 268 -12.04 -8.56 -5.16
CA VAL A 268 -10.97 -8.00 -6.01
C VAL A 268 -10.34 -9.05 -6.93
N PRO A 269 -9.80 -8.64 -8.08
CA PRO A 269 -8.95 -9.49 -8.91
C PRO A 269 -7.76 -10.05 -8.15
N ALA A 270 -7.50 -11.35 -8.29
CA ALA A 270 -6.40 -12.03 -7.61
C ALA A 270 -5.03 -11.46 -7.99
N LYS A 271 -4.87 -10.92 -9.21
CA LYS A 271 -3.63 -10.24 -9.65
C LYS A 271 -3.24 -9.01 -8.83
N TYR A 272 -4.17 -8.41 -8.09
CA TYR A 272 -3.89 -7.27 -7.21
C TYR A 272 -3.41 -7.68 -5.82
N CYS A 273 -3.34 -8.99 -5.57
CA CYS A 273 -3.09 -9.57 -4.26
C CYS A 273 -1.80 -10.41 -4.25
N VAL A 274 -1.16 -10.44 -3.10
CA VAL A 274 -0.05 -11.34 -2.78
C VAL A 274 -0.27 -11.98 -1.41
N ARG A 275 0.31 -13.16 -1.22
CA ARG A 275 0.19 -13.90 0.04
C ARG A 275 1.01 -13.21 1.12
N VAL A 276 0.50 -13.18 2.34
CA VAL A 276 1.23 -12.69 3.51
C VAL A 276 1.82 -13.90 4.26
N PRO A 277 3.15 -14.03 4.35
CA PRO A 277 3.78 -15.11 5.10
C PRO A 277 3.36 -15.13 6.57
N ALA A 278 3.28 -16.32 7.18
CA ALA A 278 2.77 -16.50 8.54
C ALA A 278 3.46 -15.62 9.59
N HIS A 279 4.76 -15.36 9.45
CA HIS A 279 5.57 -14.56 10.37
C HIS A 279 5.45 -13.03 10.16
N VAL A 280 4.84 -12.59 9.06
CA VAL A 280 4.56 -11.17 8.81
C VAL A 280 3.18 -10.83 9.36
N ASP A 281 3.06 -9.78 10.16
CA ASP A 281 1.77 -9.33 10.69
C ASP A 281 0.94 -8.59 9.61
N LEU A 282 -0.39 -8.70 9.69
CA LEU A 282 -1.29 -8.11 8.68
C LEU A 282 -1.28 -6.57 8.72
N LYS A 283 -1.00 -5.95 9.87
CA LYS A 283 -0.96 -4.49 10.00
C LYS A 283 0.22 -3.91 9.22
N SER A 284 1.40 -4.50 9.33
CA SER A 284 2.56 -4.12 8.51
C SER A 284 2.29 -4.40 7.03
N ALA A 285 1.71 -5.56 6.71
CA ALA A 285 1.38 -5.94 5.34
C ALA A 285 0.38 -4.99 4.65
N SER A 286 -0.59 -4.42 5.41
CA SER A 286 -1.59 -3.48 4.86
C SER A 286 -1.01 -2.10 4.53
N CYS A 287 0.24 -1.84 4.89
CA CYS A 287 0.86 -0.51 4.83
C CYS A 287 2.08 -0.44 3.91
N VAL A 288 2.53 -1.60 3.41
CA VAL A 288 3.78 -1.69 2.65
C VAL A 288 3.56 -1.56 1.15
N MET A 289 2.39 -1.91 0.63
CA MET A 289 2.21 -2.10 -0.81
C MET A 289 2.41 -0.82 -1.59
N LEU A 290 1.63 0.24 -1.31
CA LEU A 290 1.72 1.46 -2.11
C LEU A 290 3.06 2.18 -1.87
N ALA A 291 3.40 2.40 -0.59
CA ALA A 291 4.59 3.15 -0.21
C ALA A 291 5.88 2.39 -0.55
N GLY A 292 5.92 1.08 -0.34
CA GLY A 292 7.08 0.22 -0.61
C GLY A 292 7.32 0.03 -2.11
N MET A 293 6.26 -0.14 -2.92
CA MET A 293 6.43 -0.17 -4.39
C MET A 293 6.93 1.18 -4.92
N THR A 294 6.46 2.29 -4.33
CA THR A 294 6.95 3.62 -4.69
C THR A 294 8.43 3.78 -4.33
N ALA A 295 8.86 3.32 -3.15
CA ALA A 295 10.26 3.33 -2.74
C ALA A 295 11.15 2.44 -3.63
N ASP A 296 10.70 1.23 -3.98
CA ASP A 296 11.42 0.33 -4.90
C ASP A 296 11.51 0.93 -6.31
N ALA A 297 10.44 1.57 -6.79
CA ALA A 297 10.43 2.29 -8.07
C ALA A 297 11.45 3.43 -8.09
N MET A 298 11.56 4.22 -7.00
CA MET A 298 12.57 5.27 -6.87
C MET A 298 14.00 4.72 -7.03
N LEU A 299 14.30 3.59 -6.38
CA LEU A 299 15.61 2.97 -6.52
C LEU A 299 15.90 2.52 -7.95
N ARG A 300 14.93 1.88 -8.61
CA ARG A 300 15.11 1.39 -9.99
C ARG A 300 15.21 2.52 -11.01
N GLN A 301 14.49 3.62 -10.81
CA GLN A 301 14.40 4.73 -11.76
C GLN A 301 15.54 5.74 -11.61
N SER A 302 16.10 5.92 -10.40
CA SER A 302 17.22 6.85 -10.16
C SER A 302 18.45 6.56 -11.00
N GLY A 303 18.79 5.27 -11.17
CA GLY A 303 20.08 4.81 -11.69
C GLY A 303 21.12 4.49 -10.60
N ILE A 304 20.75 4.57 -9.31
CA ILE A 304 21.68 4.31 -8.19
C ILE A 304 22.19 2.87 -8.15
N LEU A 305 21.40 1.91 -8.65
CA LEU A 305 21.76 0.49 -8.68
C LEU A 305 23.02 0.25 -9.52
N ASP A 306 23.13 0.93 -10.66
CA ASP A 306 24.24 0.80 -11.61
C ASP A 306 25.31 1.89 -11.43
N PHE A 307 25.12 2.82 -10.50
CA PHE A 307 26.04 3.93 -10.26
C PHE A 307 27.38 3.45 -9.68
N ASP A 308 28.47 3.84 -10.32
CA ASP A 308 29.84 3.62 -9.85
C ASP A 308 30.44 4.93 -9.29
N PRO A 309 30.58 5.07 -7.97
CA PRO A 309 31.14 6.28 -7.37
C PRO A 309 32.61 6.54 -7.74
N ALA A 310 33.36 5.52 -8.17
CA ALA A 310 34.76 5.68 -8.60
C ALA A 310 34.88 6.39 -9.95
N ALA A 311 33.91 6.20 -10.85
CA ALA A 311 33.82 6.90 -12.12
C ALA A 311 33.39 8.38 -11.98
N HIS A 312 32.93 8.78 -10.79
CA HIS A 312 32.40 10.11 -10.50
C HIS A 312 33.05 10.70 -9.25
N PRO A 313 34.32 11.14 -9.31
CA PRO A 313 34.97 11.74 -8.16
C PRO A 313 34.24 13.03 -7.73
N LEU A 314 34.04 13.20 -6.43
CA LEU A 314 33.59 14.46 -5.85
C LEU A 314 34.83 15.24 -5.44
N GLU A 315 34.89 16.52 -5.80
CA GLU A 315 35.95 17.42 -5.33
C GLU A 315 35.95 17.43 -3.79
N PRO A 316 37.11 17.30 -3.14
CA PRO A 316 37.20 17.41 -1.69
C PRO A 316 36.75 18.82 -1.30
N THR A 317 35.63 18.93 -0.58
CA THR A 317 35.15 20.20 -0.06
C THR A 317 36.19 20.79 0.89
N THR A 318 36.74 21.95 0.54
CA THR A 318 37.51 22.81 1.46
C THR A 318 36.56 23.44 2.48
N THR A 319 36.00 22.61 3.36
CA THR A 319 35.25 23.10 4.52
C THR A 319 35.80 22.38 5.74
N THR A 320 36.57 23.12 6.53
CA THR A 320 36.98 22.74 7.89
C THR A 320 35.79 22.15 8.63
N ALA A 321 35.88 20.87 8.96
CA ALA A 321 34.99 20.20 9.90
C ALA A 321 35.13 20.89 11.28
N ALA A 322 34.42 21.99 11.47
CA ALA A 322 34.12 22.47 12.80
C ALA A 322 33.10 21.49 13.37
N ALA A 323 33.60 20.52 14.13
CA ALA A 323 32.78 19.65 14.96
C ALA A 323 31.90 20.53 15.85
N HIS A 324 30.65 20.74 15.46
CA HIS A 324 29.62 21.29 16.32
C HIS A 324 29.32 20.26 17.41
N LYS A 325 30.09 20.32 18.50
CA LYS A 325 29.63 19.81 19.79
C LYS A 325 28.42 20.65 20.18
N ASN A 326 27.26 20.03 20.27
CA ASN A 326 26.07 20.63 20.83
C ASN A 326 26.40 21.21 22.21
N GLY A 327 26.30 22.53 22.32
CA GLY A 327 26.46 23.25 23.58
C GLY A 327 25.32 22.91 24.52
N THR A 328 25.66 22.29 25.65
CA THR A 328 24.80 22.28 26.84
C THR A 328 24.73 23.71 27.37
N PRO A 329 23.55 24.27 27.68
CA PRO A 329 23.51 25.59 28.32
C PRO A 329 24.03 25.47 29.75
N ALA A 330 25.04 26.28 30.06
CA ALA A 330 25.58 26.43 31.40
C ALA A 330 24.50 27.01 32.34
N SER A 331 24.00 26.19 33.25
CA SER A 331 23.24 26.62 34.42
C SER A 331 24.22 27.15 35.49
N GLY A 332 24.09 28.44 35.81
CA GLY A 332 24.83 29.09 36.88
C GLY A 332 24.28 28.72 38.26
N LYS A 333 25.17 28.17 39.08
CA LYS A 333 25.13 27.96 40.54
C LYS A 333 24.06 28.73 41.34
N LYS A 334 23.30 28.00 42.16
CA LYS A 334 23.03 28.38 43.56
C LYS A 334 23.15 27.16 44.48
N THR A 335 23.79 27.43 45.59
CA THR A 335 24.21 26.59 46.72
C THR A 335 23.06 26.13 47.61
N GLY A 336 23.14 24.92 48.17
CA GLY A 336 22.26 24.47 49.26
C GLY A 336 22.41 23.00 49.64
N THR A 337 23.32 22.73 50.58
CA THR A 337 23.32 21.73 51.68
C THR A 337 22.51 20.41 51.62
N ALA A 338 23.23 19.31 51.95
CA ALA A 338 22.82 18.04 52.59
C ALA A 338 21.79 17.18 51.80
N GLU A 339 21.85 15.85 51.73
CA GLU A 339 22.13 14.83 52.75
C GLU A 339 22.40 13.48 52.06
N LEU A 340 23.16 12.61 52.72
CA LEU A 340 23.47 11.23 52.30
C LEU A 340 22.27 10.31 52.52
N ALA A 341 21.94 9.48 51.53
CA ALA A 341 21.25 8.21 51.75
C ALA A 341 21.69 7.19 50.69
N GLN A 342 22.28 6.10 51.16
CA GLN A 342 22.44 4.83 50.44
C GLN A 342 21.10 4.08 50.46
N GLU A 343 20.72 3.42 49.37
CA GLU A 343 20.57 1.95 49.29
C GLU A 343 19.99 1.52 47.93
N GLU A 344 20.59 0.44 47.41
CA GLU A 344 20.06 -0.73 46.68
C GLU A 344 18.80 -0.55 45.79
N GLY A 345 18.77 -1.01 44.52
CA GLY A 345 19.14 -2.34 44.04
C GLY A 345 17.85 -3.13 43.72
N GLY A 346 17.50 -3.26 42.44
CA GLY A 346 16.29 -3.99 42.02
C GLY A 346 16.07 -3.94 40.52
N GLY A 347 16.18 -5.09 39.85
CA GLY A 347 16.38 -5.24 38.41
C GLY A 347 15.17 -4.88 37.54
N GLY A 348 15.47 -4.21 36.44
CA GLY A 348 14.59 -4.04 35.30
C GLY A 348 14.99 -5.01 34.18
N GLU A 349 13.97 -5.63 33.57
CA GLU A 349 14.05 -6.58 32.47
C GLU A 349 15.00 -6.13 31.34
N GLU A 350 15.95 -7.00 31.01
CA GLU A 350 16.78 -6.91 29.81
C GLU A 350 15.91 -7.01 28.55
N THR A 351 15.72 -5.89 27.87
CA THR A 351 15.35 -5.87 26.45
C THR A 351 16.59 -6.24 25.63
N GLN A 352 16.61 -7.47 25.12
CA GLN A 352 17.69 -7.98 24.26
C GLN A 352 17.91 -7.05 23.04
N PRO A 353 19.12 -6.46 22.87
CA PRO A 353 19.50 -5.81 21.63
C PRO A 353 20.09 -6.87 20.70
N LEU A 354 19.25 -7.51 19.88
CA LEU A 354 19.72 -8.37 18.79
C LEU A 354 19.66 -7.59 17.49
N LEU A 355 20.75 -6.87 17.20
CA LEU A 355 21.33 -6.59 15.87
C LEU A 355 22.61 -5.75 16.00
N ALA A 356 23.38 -5.95 17.08
CA ALA A 356 24.71 -5.38 17.22
C ALA A 356 25.75 -6.48 16.94
N GLU A 357 26.58 -6.21 15.93
CA GLU A 357 27.98 -6.68 15.84
C GLU A 357 28.26 -8.16 15.48
N SER A 358 27.63 -8.71 14.44
CA SER A 358 28.14 -9.99 13.90
C SER A 358 28.18 -10.15 12.38
N ASN A 359 28.02 -9.07 11.59
CA ASN A 359 28.16 -9.14 10.12
C ASN A 359 29.12 -8.09 9.52
N LEU A 360 30.00 -7.46 10.31
CA LEU A 360 30.98 -6.48 9.80
C LEU A 360 32.40 -7.03 9.56
N MET A 361 32.60 -8.35 9.62
CA MET A 361 33.89 -8.96 9.32
C MET A 361 33.66 -10.30 8.61
N ASN A 362 33.51 -10.26 7.29
CA ASN A 362 34.02 -11.27 6.35
C ASN A 362 33.51 -11.00 4.93
N LEU A 363 34.21 -10.09 4.24
CA LEU A 363 34.39 -10.09 2.78
C LEU A 363 35.50 -9.09 2.42
N VAL A 364 36.66 -9.23 3.05
CA VAL A 364 37.91 -8.77 2.45
C VAL A 364 38.46 -9.96 1.69
N GLY A 365 37.95 -10.15 0.47
CA GLY A 365 38.76 -10.84 -0.52
C GLY A 365 40.01 -9.99 -0.71
N GLU A 366 41.18 -10.61 -0.56
CA GLU A 366 42.46 -10.01 -0.93
C GLU A 366 42.45 -9.69 -2.43
N GLY A 367 41.93 -8.52 -2.74
CA GLY A 367 41.93 -7.91 -4.05
C GLY A 367 42.49 -6.51 -3.87
N ASN A 368 43.54 -6.20 -4.60
CA ASN A 368 44.19 -4.90 -4.67
C ASN A 368 43.20 -3.86 -5.23
N GLY A 369 42.31 -3.31 -4.40
CA GLY A 369 41.19 -2.48 -4.81
C GLY A 369 41.12 -1.19 -3.98
N SER A 370 41.31 -0.06 -4.64
CA SER A 370 41.07 1.27 -4.09
C SER A 370 39.73 1.32 -3.36
N ALA A 371 39.71 1.63 -2.06
CA ALA A 371 38.48 1.79 -1.29
C ALA A 371 37.57 2.80 -1.99
N THR A 372 36.41 2.35 -2.47
CA THR A 372 35.47 3.20 -3.21
C THR A 372 34.70 4.08 -2.22
N ARG A 373 34.59 5.38 -2.51
CA ARG A 373 33.81 6.31 -1.67
C ARG A 373 32.34 5.87 -1.61
N PRO A 374 31.61 6.15 -0.50
CA PRO A 374 30.18 5.88 -0.47
C PRO A 374 29.43 6.74 -1.49
N VAL A 375 28.34 6.19 -2.01
CA VAL A 375 27.33 6.97 -2.74
C VAL A 375 26.65 7.90 -1.75
N ARG A 376 26.64 9.20 -2.03
CA ARG A 376 26.04 10.21 -1.14
C ARG A 376 24.60 10.48 -1.56
N VAL A 377 23.68 10.28 -0.64
CA VAL A 377 22.24 10.38 -0.89
C VAL A 377 21.61 11.37 0.08
N LEU A 378 20.84 12.31 -0.45
CA LEU A 378 19.94 13.15 0.33
C LEU A 378 18.53 12.54 0.28
N LEU A 379 17.89 12.35 1.43
CA LEU A 379 16.53 11.79 1.50
C LEU A 379 15.58 12.75 2.22
N ASN A 380 14.65 13.36 1.48
CA ASN A 380 13.63 14.24 2.03
C ASN A 380 12.38 13.48 2.49
N ALA A 381 11.80 13.94 3.61
CA ALA A 381 10.71 13.27 4.33
C ALA A 381 11.06 11.83 4.72
N ALA A 382 12.28 11.63 5.26
CA ALA A 382 12.83 10.32 5.59
C ALA A 382 12.01 9.54 6.65
N SER A 383 11.26 10.23 7.51
CA SER A 383 10.37 9.58 8.49
C SER A 383 8.94 9.35 7.98
N GLY A 384 8.62 9.79 6.75
CA GLY A 384 7.27 9.67 6.19
C GLY A 384 6.98 8.28 5.64
N GLY A 385 5.76 8.07 5.13
CA GLY A 385 5.27 6.76 4.66
C GLY A 385 6.17 6.08 3.61
N ILE A 386 6.76 6.82 2.68
CA ILE A 386 7.68 6.29 1.65
C ILE A 386 9.14 6.35 2.15
N GLY A 387 9.52 7.47 2.76
CA GLY A 387 10.91 7.75 3.12
C GLY A 387 11.53 6.70 4.05
N HIS A 388 10.78 6.21 5.05
CA HIS A 388 11.31 5.24 6.00
C HIS A 388 11.59 3.88 5.36
N LEU A 389 10.83 3.51 4.32
CA LEU A 389 11.06 2.30 3.54
C LEU A 389 12.23 2.48 2.58
N LEU A 390 12.28 3.62 1.87
CA LEU A 390 13.37 3.93 0.96
C LEU A 390 14.73 4.00 1.66
N LEU A 391 14.80 4.58 2.86
CA LEU A 391 16.00 4.63 3.69
C LEU A 391 16.60 3.23 3.93
N GLN A 392 15.76 2.29 4.36
CA GLN A 392 16.19 0.91 4.62
C GLN A 392 16.64 0.22 3.32
N LEU A 393 15.90 0.43 2.22
CA LEU A 393 16.30 -0.14 0.93
C LEU A 393 17.63 0.43 0.43
N LEU A 394 17.90 1.73 0.60
CA LEU A 394 19.19 2.35 0.27
C LEU A 394 20.36 1.68 1.02
N LYS A 395 20.15 1.30 2.28
CA LYS A 395 21.16 0.61 3.10
C LYS A 395 21.42 -0.84 2.73
N THR A 396 20.65 -1.38 1.79
CA THR A 396 20.75 -2.77 1.36
C THR A 396 21.35 -2.90 -0.06
N LEU A 397 21.93 -1.83 -0.61
CA LEU A 397 22.38 -1.77 -2.01
C LEU A 397 23.68 -2.53 -2.33
N GLY A 398 24.22 -3.35 -1.43
CA GLY A 398 25.46 -4.12 -1.67
C GLY A 398 26.71 -3.26 -1.95
N LYS A 399 26.60 -1.94 -1.82
CA LYS A 399 27.66 -0.94 -1.96
C LYS A 399 27.57 0.08 -0.82
N PRO A 400 28.65 0.76 -0.45
CA PRO A 400 28.60 1.77 0.61
C PRO A 400 27.70 2.94 0.19
N VAL A 401 26.71 3.27 1.02
CA VAL A 401 25.79 4.39 0.82
C VAL A 401 25.74 5.23 2.09
N HIS A 402 25.95 6.53 1.95
CA HIS A 402 25.83 7.51 3.01
C HIS A 402 24.57 8.34 2.78
N VAL A 403 23.61 8.27 3.70
CA VAL A 403 22.30 8.90 3.61
C VAL A 403 22.19 10.04 4.63
N THR A 404 22.05 11.26 4.12
CA THR A 404 21.64 12.44 4.89
C THR A 404 20.11 12.56 4.82
N ALA A 405 19.44 12.36 5.95
CA ALA A 405 18.00 12.34 6.07
C ALA A 405 17.44 13.71 6.51
N ILE A 406 16.54 14.28 5.73
CA ILE A 406 15.77 15.48 6.12
C ILE A 406 14.49 15.02 6.84
N THR A 407 14.34 15.42 8.09
CA THR A 407 13.14 15.21 8.92
C THR A 407 13.13 16.22 10.08
N SER A 408 12.06 16.33 10.84
CA SER A 408 12.03 17.17 12.06
C SER A 408 12.89 16.55 13.18
N ALA A 409 13.51 17.36 14.04
CA ALA A 409 14.36 16.86 15.15
C ALA A 409 13.70 15.78 16.01
N LYS A 410 12.38 15.86 16.25
CA LYS A 410 11.62 14.84 17.01
C LYS A 410 11.70 13.42 16.42
N ASN A 411 12.05 13.28 15.13
CA ASN A 411 12.12 12.00 14.43
C ASN A 411 13.57 11.53 14.18
N PHE A 412 14.58 12.23 14.72
CA PHE A 412 15.99 11.89 14.49
C PHE A 412 16.34 10.50 14.98
N ASP A 413 15.88 10.12 16.17
CA ASP A 413 16.16 8.79 16.73
C ASP A 413 15.50 7.70 15.88
N LEU A 414 14.27 7.93 15.42
CA LEU A 414 13.57 7.04 14.50
C LEU A 414 14.39 6.80 13.22
N VAL A 415 14.77 7.86 12.50
CA VAL A 415 15.46 7.70 11.22
C VAL A 415 16.90 7.19 11.38
N ARG A 416 17.58 7.54 12.49
CA ARG A 416 18.90 6.98 12.82
C ARG A 416 18.80 5.46 13.03
N ASN A 417 17.79 5.01 13.77
CA ASN A 417 17.55 3.58 14.00
C ASN A 417 17.16 2.80 12.73
N LEU A 418 16.75 3.50 11.67
CA LEU A 418 16.49 2.91 10.35
C LEU A 418 17.71 2.96 9.42
N GLY A 419 18.81 3.57 9.85
CA GLY A 419 20.07 3.62 9.15
C GLY A 419 20.46 4.97 8.55
N ALA A 420 19.82 6.10 8.90
CA ALA A 420 20.36 7.39 8.47
C ALA A 420 21.74 7.65 9.09
N ASP A 421 22.69 8.16 8.30
CA ASP A 421 24.05 8.48 8.77
C ASP A 421 24.12 9.92 9.32
N GLU A 422 23.40 10.83 8.67
CA GLU A 422 23.29 12.23 9.06
C GLU A 422 21.81 12.65 9.02
N MET A 423 21.44 13.64 9.84
CA MET A 423 20.08 14.18 9.86
C MET A 423 20.10 15.70 9.79
N VAL A 424 19.15 16.27 9.05
CA VAL A 424 18.95 17.72 8.90
C VAL A 424 17.53 18.08 9.32
N ASP A 425 17.42 18.97 10.32
CA ASP A 425 16.13 19.49 10.76
C ASP A 425 15.63 20.57 9.79
N TYR A 426 14.63 20.24 8.98
CA TYR A 426 14.07 21.22 8.04
C TYR A 426 13.37 22.41 8.72
N THR A 427 12.97 22.27 9.99
CA THR A 427 12.16 23.29 10.68
C THR A 427 12.95 24.54 11.06
N ILE A 428 14.29 24.43 11.12
CA ILE A 428 15.19 25.52 11.52
C ILE A 428 15.88 26.20 10.33
N TYR A 429 15.65 25.74 9.10
CA TYR A 429 16.30 26.26 7.89
C TYR A 429 15.29 26.76 6.84
N PRO A 430 14.94 28.05 6.85
CA PRO A 430 14.08 28.64 5.82
C PRO A 430 14.61 28.49 4.39
N ALA A 431 15.95 28.49 4.23
CA ALA A 431 16.64 28.32 2.95
C ALA A 431 17.41 26.98 2.90
N LEU A 432 16.70 25.87 3.11
CA LEU A 432 17.27 24.52 3.23
C LEU A 432 18.28 24.16 2.11
N ALA A 433 17.98 24.48 0.85
CA ALA A 433 18.87 24.16 -0.27
C ALA A 433 20.23 24.90 -0.20
N SER A 434 20.27 26.14 0.31
CA SER A 434 21.54 26.85 0.53
C SER A 434 22.32 26.22 1.66
N HIS A 435 21.65 25.95 2.80
CA HIS A 435 22.28 25.30 3.95
C HIS A 435 22.92 23.95 3.57
N LEU A 436 22.23 23.13 2.78
CA LEU A 436 22.78 21.86 2.28
C LEU A 436 24.03 22.06 1.42
N GLY A 437 24.09 23.11 0.59
CA GLY A 437 25.26 23.40 -0.22
C GLY A 437 26.46 23.91 0.58
N ASP A 438 26.20 24.62 1.68
CA ASP A 438 27.25 25.20 2.53
C ASP A 438 27.78 24.17 3.55
N ALA A 439 26.90 23.31 4.08
CA ALA A 439 27.20 22.42 5.21
C ALA A 439 27.55 20.99 4.80
N CYS A 440 27.15 20.54 3.60
CA CYS A 440 27.33 19.16 3.17
C CYS A 440 28.20 19.08 1.91
N ALA A 441 29.01 18.01 1.82
CA ALA A 441 29.61 17.64 0.53
C ALA A 441 28.52 17.24 -0.48
N PRO A 442 28.70 17.51 -1.78
CA PRO A 442 27.68 17.27 -2.79
C PRO A 442 27.12 15.85 -2.79
N PHE A 443 25.84 15.72 -3.11
CA PHE A 443 25.14 14.44 -3.19
C PHE A 443 25.09 13.92 -4.63
N ASP A 444 25.20 12.61 -4.79
CA ASP A 444 25.01 11.92 -6.07
C ASP A 444 23.52 11.80 -6.42
N PHE A 445 22.67 11.58 -5.40
CA PHE A 445 21.23 11.44 -5.56
C PHE A 445 20.48 12.22 -4.48
N ALA A 446 19.37 12.84 -4.86
CA ALA A 446 18.39 13.38 -3.94
C ALA A 446 17.04 12.71 -4.18
N PHE A 447 16.48 12.08 -3.16
CA PHE A 447 15.15 11.48 -3.19
C PHE A 447 14.19 12.34 -2.39
N ASP A 448 13.13 12.80 -3.05
CA ASP A 448 12.09 13.63 -2.46
C ASP A 448 10.77 12.88 -2.34
N CYS A 449 10.51 12.36 -1.15
CA CYS A 449 9.28 11.63 -0.83
C CYS A 449 8.11 12.56 -0.43
N LEU A 450 8.27 13.88 -0.57
CA LEU A 450 7.24 14.87 -0.24
C LEU A 450 6.82 15.73 -1.42
N GLY A 451 7.75 16.05 -2.34
CA GLY A 451 7.52 16.88 -3.52
C GLY A 451 7.72 18.37 -3.27
N VAL A 452 8.76 18.74 -2.53
CA VAL A 452 9.09 20.13 -2.19
C VAL A 452 9.80 20.82 -3.36
N GLN A 453 9.05 21.61 -4.14
CA GLN A 453 9.59 22.28 -5.33
C GLN A 453 10.81 23.15 -5.04
N ALA A 454 10.84 23.86 -3.90
CA ALA A 454 11.96 24.73 -3.52
C ALA A 454 13.29 23.95 -3.39
N LEU A 455 13.20 22.70 -2.91
CA LEU A 455 14.34 21.81 -2.76
C LEU A 455 14.88 21.40 -4.15
N TYR A 456 14.00 21.06 -5.09
CA TYR A 456 14.38 20.81 -6.48
C TYR A 456 14.98 22.06 -7.16
N THR A 457 14.33 23.22 -7.10
CA THR A 457 14.83 24.43 -7.77
C THR A 457 16.21 24.86 -7.25
N GLY A 458 16.51 24.56 -5.99
CA GLY A 458 17.82 24.82 -5.37
C GLY A 458 18.84 23.68 -5.54
N CYS A 459 18.51 22.59 -6.24
CA CYS A 459 19.32 21.37 -6.23
C CYS A 459 20.73 21.54 -6.80
N GLY A 460 20.96 22.51 -7.70
CA GLY A 460 22.29 22.82 -8.20
C GLY A 460 23.30 23.24 -7.13
N LYS A 461 22.83 23.64 -5.93
CA LYS A 461 23.69 24.03 -4.80
C LYS A 461 24.26 22.85 -4.01
N TYR A 462 23.57 21.71 -3.99
CA TYR A 462 23.92 20.56 -3.14
C TYR A 462 24.04 19.25 -3.91
N LEU A 463 23.52 19.13 -5.13
CA LEU A 463 23.77 17.98 -6.00
C LEU A 463 25.06 18.17 -6.79
N ALA A 464 25.84 17.09 -6.92
CA ALA A 464 26.97 17.03 -7.84
C ALA A 464 26.51 17.26 -9.30
N PRO A 465 27.37 17.72 -10.23
CA PRO A 465 26.99 17.97 -11.64
C PRO A 465 26.25 16.83 -12.34
N HIS A 466 26.62 15.57 -12.06
CA HIS A 466 25.96 14.36 -12.55
C HIS A 466 24.72 13.95 -11.75
N GLY A 467 24.43 14.66 -10.67
CA GLY A 467 23.46 14.25 -9.67
C GLY A 467 22.02 14.26 -10.19
N VAL A 468 21.23 13.33 -9.67
CA VAL A 468 19.82 13.14 -10.05
C VAL A 468 18.92 13.54 -8.89
N TYR A 469 17.94 14.39 -9.17
CA TYR A 469 16.84 14.70 -8.27
C TYR A 469 15.63 13.86 -8.65
N GLU A 470 15.22 12.95 -7.78
CA GLU A 470 14.05 12.11 -7.98
C GLU A 470 12.95 12.44 -6.98
N SER A 471 11.71 12.55 -7.44
CA SER A 471 10.58 12.96 -6.60
C SER A 471 9.33 12.15 -6.88
N VAL A 472 8.53 11.93 -5.83
CA VAL A 472 7.17 11.38 -5.94
C VAL A 472 6.17 12.35 -6.59
N GLY A 473 6.60 13.57 -6.88
CA GLY A 473 5.84 14.58 -7.64
C GLY A 473 6.11 16.00 -7.15
N VAL A 474 5.15 16.88 -7.37
CA VAL A 474 5.14 18.23 -6.77
C VAL A 474 3.97 18.28 -5.80
N ARG A 475 4.24 18.60 -4.54
CA ARG A 475 3.20 18.76 -3.53
C ARG A 475 2.32 19.96 -3.88
N PRO A 476 1.01 19.79 -4.09
CA PRO A 476 0.12 20.93 -4.26
C PRO A 476 -0.01 21.68 -2.91
N PRO A 477 -0.13 23.02 -2.93
CA PRO A 477 -0.27 23.81 -1.70
C PRO A 477 -1.58 23.52 -0.95
N SER A 478 -2.61 23.04 -1.65
CA SER A 478 -3.88 22.63 -1.06
C SER A 478 -4.47 21.44 -1.83
N PHE A 479 -5.53 20.84 -1.29
CA PHE A 479 -6.32 19.80 -1.95
C PHE A 479 -7.33 20.37 -2.96
N TRP A 480 -7.11 21.58 -3.48
CA TRP A 480 -7.99 22.22 -4.47
C TRP A 480 -7.56 21.91 -5.91
N VAL A 481 -8.52 21.88 -6.85
CA VAL A 481 -8.32 21.36 -8.21
C VAL A 481 -7.27 22.15 -9.00
N LEU A 482 -7.30 23.48 -9.00
CA LEU A 482 -6.30 24.23 -9.78
C LEU A 482 -4.90 24.10 -9.18
N ASP A 483 -4.78 23.92 -7.86
CA ASP A 483 -3.49 23.71 -7.21
C ASP A 483 -2.87 22.37 -7.60
N PHE A 484 -3.69 21.32 -7.70
CA PHE A 484 -3.27 20.04 -8.24
C PHE A 484 -2.87 20.12 -9.72
N VAL A 485 -3.70 20.76 -10.57
CA VAL A 485 -3.38 20.94 -12.00
C VAL A 485 -2.07 21.71 -12.17
N ARG A 486 -1.85 22.78 -11.40
CA ARG A 486 -0.58 23.53 -11.40
C ARG A 486 0.60 22.65 -10.96
N ALA A 487 0.41 21.80 -9.95
CA ALA A 487 1.44 20.87 -9.50
C ALA A 487 1.82 19.85 -10.59
N VAL A 488 0.82 19.28 -11.28
CA VAL A 488 1.06 18.34 -12.40
C VAL A 488 1.76 19.03 -13.57
N ILE A 489 1.31 20.22 -13.97
CA ILE A 489 1.97 21.00 -15.04
C ILE A 489 3.42 21.29 -14.65
N LYS A 490 3.66 21.70 -13.40
CA LYS A 490 5.01 22.00 -12.91
C LYS A 490 5.89 20.75 -12.85
N MET A 491 5.36 19.61 -12.43
CA MET A 491 6.05 18.33 -12.46
C MET A 491 6.47 17.96 -13.88
N LYS A 492 5.55 18.05 -14.87
CA LYS A 492 5.89 17.78 -16.27
C LYS A 492 6.85 18.80 -16.85
N ALA A 493 6.74 20.07 -16.47
CA ALA A 493 7.74 21.07 -16.82
C ALA A 493 9.13 20.70 -16.26
N ASN A 494 9.23 20.27 -15.00
CA ASN A 494 10.50 19.83 -14.42
C ASN A 494 11.10 18.63 -15.18
N GLU A 495 10.28 17.67 -15.62
CA GLU A 495 10.72 16.49 -16.39
C GLU A 495 11.22 16.83 -17.82
N TYR A 496 10.58 17.78 -18.50
CA TYR A 496 10.81 18.04 -19.93
C TYR A 496 11.61 19.31 -20.24
N LEU A 497 11.67 20.28 -19.31
CA LEU A 497 12.43 21.51 -19.56
C LEU A 497 13.93 21.22 -19.66
N PRO A 498 14.66 21.98 -20.49
CA PRO A 498 16.10 21.83 -20.61
C PRO A 498 16.78 22.00 -19.25
N GLN A 499 17.72 21.11 -18.94
CA GLN A 499 18.48 21.18 -17.69
C GLN A 499 19.40 22.40 -17.63
N SER A 500 19.75 22.99 -18.78
CA SER A 500 20.67 24.14 -18.87
C SER A 500 20.21 25.31 -18.02
N THR A 501 21.09 25.80 -17.15
CA THR A 501 20.85 26.97 -16.30
C THR A 501 20.61 28.24 -17.11
N TRP A 502 21.20 28.33 -18.30
CA TRP A 502 20.96 29.44 -19.23
C TRP A 502 19.52 29.48 -19.77
N LEU A 503 18.87 28.31 -19.88
CA LEU A 503 17.46 28.18 -20.29
C LEU A 503 16.49 28.13 -19.09
N GLY A 504 16.96 28.51 -17.90
CA GLY A 504 16.15 28.51 -16.67
C GLY A 504 16.02 27.15 -15.99
N GLY A 505 16.80 26.15 -16.40
CA GLY A 505 16.90 24.84 -15.75
C GLY A 505 17.76 24.87 -14.47
N THR A 506 17.74 23.78 -13.71
CA THR A 506 18.48 23.65 -12.44
C THR A 506 19.92 23.16 -12.61
N GLY A 507 20.32 22.79 -13.82
CA GLY A 507 21.58 22.11 -14.11
C GLY A 507 21.60 20.63 -13.72
N ARG A 508 20.47 20.05 -13.29
CA ARG A 508 20.37 18.66 -12.81
C ARG A 508 19.17 17.95 -13.44
N VAL A 509 19.24 16.62 -13.47
CA VAL A 509 18.14 15.78 -13.96
C VAL A 509 17.03 15.74 -12.92
N TYR A 510 15.79 16.00 -13.34
CA TYR A 510 14.59 15.67 -12.56
C TYR A 510 13.98 14.36 -13.06
N LYS A 511 13.68 13.45 -12.13
CA LYS A 511 12.89 12.25 -12.40
C LYS A 511 11.64 12.25 -11.52
N GLY A 512 10.48 12.18 -12.15
CA GLY A 512 9.22 11.91 -11.46
C GLY A 512 9.02 10.41 -11.35
N VAL A 513 8.73 9.90 -10.16
CA VAL A 513 8.38 8.48 -9.97
C VAL A 513 7.11 8.20 -10.74
N SER A 514 7.20 7.28 -11.69
CA SER A 514 6.04 6.83 -12.46
C SER A 514 5.78 5.36 -12.18
N MET A 515 4.67 5.10 -11.49
CA MET A 515 4.12 3.75 -11.32
C MET A 515 2.80 3.66 -12.09
N MET A 516 2.88 3.62 -13.43
CA MET A 516 1.65 3.64 -14.24
C MET A 516 0.80 2.39 -14.03
N LYS A 517 1.42 1.21 -13.89
CA LYS A 517 0.73 -0.09 -13.70
C LYS A 517 1.62 -1.10 -12.96
N PRO A 518 1.61 -1.14 -11.62
CA PRO A 518 2.40 -2.10 -10.87
C PRO A 518 1.89 -3.54 -11.11
N SER A 519 2.83 -4.41 -11.40
CA SER A 519 2.62 -5.83 -11.66
C SER A 519 2.42 -6.61 -10.35
N ARG A 520 2.00 -7.87 -10.46
CA ARG A 520 2.01 -8.78 -9.29
C ARG A 520 3.42 -9.01 -8.76
N GLN A 521 4.42 -9.02 -9.64
CA GLN A 521 5.82 -9.17 -9.26
C GLN A 521 6.32 -8.00 -8.41
N ASP A 522 5.89 -6.77 -8.70
CA ASP A 522 6.26 -5.60 -7.91
C ASP A 522 5.69 -5.71 -6.48
N ARG A 523 4.42 -6.14 -6.36
CA ARG A 523 3.79 -6.41 -5.05
C ARG A 523 4.53 -7.52 -4.29
N GLN A 524 4.87 -8.61 -4.99
CA GLN A 524 5.57 -9.74 -4.38
C GLN A 524 6.95 -9.32 -3.89
N THR A 525 7.70 -8.55 -4.68
CA THR A 525 9.03 -8.06 -4.32
C THR A 525 9.01 -7.26 -3.02
N VAL A 526 8.03 -6.37 -2.87
CA VAL A 526 7.89 -5.55 -1.65
C VAL A 526 7.44 -6.39 -0.45
N MET A 527 6.57 -7.38 -0.65
CA MET A 527 6.24 -8.36 0.39
C MET A 527 7.47 -9.17 0.82
N ASP A 528 8.33 -9.55 -0.13
CA ASP A 528 9.57 -10.29 0.16
C ASP A 528 10.56 -9.43 0.95
N TYR A 529 10.65 -8.12 0.66
CA TYR A 529 11.45 -7.20 1.47
C TYR A 529 10.94 -7.13 2.92
N LEU A 530 9.62 -7.07 3.12
CA LEU A 530 9.02 -7.07 4.45
C LEU A 530 9.25 -8.41 5.16
N ALA A 531 9.01 -9.52 4.46
CA ALA A 531 9.13 -10.87 5.01
C ALA A 531 10.57 -11.26 5.37
N SER A 532 11.56 -10.78 4.62
CA SER A 532 12.98 -11.00 4.91
C SER A 532 13.53 -10.07 5.99
N GLY A 533 12.74 -9.09 6.46
CA GLY A 533 13.21 -8.05 7.39
C GLY A 533 14.12 -7.01 6.74
N ARG A 534 14.27 -7.02 5.41
CA ARG A 534 15.01 -5.99 4.65
C ARG A 534 14.40 -4.60 4.81
N ILE A 535 13.08 -4.55 4.99
CA ILE A 535 12.35 -3.35 5.41
C ILE A 535 11.45 -3.68 6.59
N ARG A 536 11.32 -2.74 7.51
CA ARG A 536 10.29 -2.71 8.54
C ARG A 536 9.39 -1.51 8.31
N VAL A 537 8.08 -1.73 8.38
CA VAL A 537 7.10 -0.66 8.32
C VAL A 537 7.06 0.07 9.67
N VAL A 538 7.22 1.38 9.62
CA VAL A 538 6.94 2.24 10.78
C VAL A 538 5.47 2.61 10.73
N VAL A 539 4.73 2.20 11.76
CA VAL A 539 3.33 2.60 11.96
C VAL A 539 3.30 3.77 12.91
N ASP A 540 2.78 4.90 12.44
CA ASP A 540 2.59 6.11 13.23
C ASP A 540 1.46 5.92 14.25
N SER A 541 0.31 5.45 13.76
CA SER A 541 -0.89 5.27 14.57
C SER A 541 -1.81 4.20 13.98
N THR A 542 -2.49 3.47 14.87
CA THR A 542 -3.58 2.55 14.53
C THR A 542 -4.87 3.12 15.10
N TRP A 543 -5.89 3.26 14.25
CA TRP A 543 -7.19 3.80 14.59
C TRP A 543 -8.25 2.72 14.47
N GLU A 544 -9.23 2.73 15.37
CA GLU A 544 -10.39 1.84 15.26
C GLU A 544 -11.34 2.32 14.14
N TRP A 545 -12.21 1.42 13.70
CA TRP A 545 -13.09 1.58 12.54
C TRP A 545 -13.93 2.87 12.58
N GLU A 546 -14.51 3.17 13.74
CA GLU A 546 -15.39 4.32 13.96
C GLU A 546 -14.66 5.67 13.86
N HIS A 547 -13.32 5.63 14.00
CA HIS A 547 -12.46 6.81 13.98
C HIS A 547 -11.78 7.04 12.63
N ALA A 548 -12.24 6.39 11.54
CA ALA A 548 -11.67 6.56 10.21
C ALA A 548 -11.58 8.03 9.75
N ARG A 549 -12.59 8.85 10.04
CA ARG A 549 -12.55 10.31 9.73
C ARG A 549 -11.42 11.03 10.47
N ALA A 550 -11.27 10.78 11.77
CA ALA A 550 -10.19 11.37 12.57
C ALA A 550 -8.80 10.89 12.10
N ALA A 551 -8.69 9.62 11.69
CA ALA A 551 -7.47 9.07 11.10
C ALA A 551 -7.07 9.81 9.81
N TYR A 552 -8.03 10.15 8.95
CA TYR A 552 -7.79 10.97 7.76
C TYR A 552 -7.41 12.41 8.09
N GLU A 553 -8.02 13.02 9.11
CA GLU A 553 -7.66 14.36 9.58
C GLU A 553 -6.20 14.39 10.06
N HIS A 554 -5.81 13.40 10.88
CA HIS A 554 -4.43 13.22 11.33
C HIS A 554 -3.45 13.06 10.14
N LEU A 555 -3.80 12.21 9.17
CA LEU A 555 -3.00 12.06 7.95
C LEU A 555 -2.89 13.37 7.16
N GLY A 556 -3.99 14.11 7.03
CA GLY A 556 -4.08 15.38 6.29
C GLY A 556 -3.20 16.50 6.85
N GLN A 557 -2.84 16.45 8.13
CA GLN A 557 -1.92 17.41 8.75
C GLN A 557 -0.48 17.26 8.22
N GLY A 558 -0.12 16.09 7.66
CA GLY A 558 1.19 15.86 7.06
C GLY A 558 2.34 15.72 8.07
N HIS A 559 2.04 15.41 9.34
CA HIS A 559 3.03 15.26 10.41
C HIS A 559 3.22 13.82 10.91
N ALA A 560 2.54 12.85 10.29
CA ALA A 560 2.66 11.43 10.64
C ALA A 560 4.07 10.89 10.38
N ALA A 561 4.62 10.17 11.35
CA ALA A 561 5.91 9.49 11.27
C ALA A 561 5.69 8.02 10.87
N GLY A 562 5.57 7.77 9.57
CA GLY A 562 5.33 6.46 8.99
C GLY A 562 3.92 6.33 8.41
N LYS A 563 3.27 5.19 8.65
CA LYS A 563 1.96 4.83 8.09
C LYS A 563 0.85 4.95 9.12
N VAL A 564 -0.27 5.53 8.72
CA VAL A 564 -1.52 5.59 9.50
C VAL A 564 -2.39 4.42 9.05
N VAL A 565 -2.97 3.69 10.00
CA VAL A 565 -3.72 2.45 9.71
C VAL A 565 -5.08 2.51 10.38
N VAL A 566 -6.11 2.07 9.67
CA VAL A 566 -7.42 1.78 10.25
C VAL A 566 -7.55 0.27 10.41
N LYS A 567 -7.88 -0.17 11.62
CA LYS A 567 -8.28 -1.53 11.90
C LYS A 567 -9.76 -1.67 11.55
N VAL A 568 -10.09 -2.64 10.72
CA VAL A 568 -11.45 -2.90 10.26
C VAL A 568 -12.10 -3.88 11.25
N ASP A 569 -13.27 -3.50 11.79
CA ASP A 569 -13.94 -4.27 12.84
C ASP A 569 -14.55 -5.58 12.28
N PRO A 570 -14.26 -6.75 12.86
CA PRO A 570 -14.98 -7.98 12.56
C PRO A 570 -16.49 -7.95 12.79
N LYS A 571 -17.06 -6.99 13.53
CA LYS A 571 -18.53 -6.85 13.68
C LYS A 571 -19.19 -6.19 12.48
N ALA A 572 -18.41 -5.74 11.49
CA ALA A 572 -18.90 -5.22 10.22
C ALA A 572 -19.33 -6.33 9.21
N TYR A 573 -19.29 -7.60 9.60
CA TYR A 573 -19.71 -8.76 8.79
C TYR A 573 -21.22 -9.01 8.76
#